data_AF-A0A9E5IJ39-F1
#
_entry.id   AF-A0A9E5IJ39-F1
#
_cell.length_a   1.000
_cell.length_b   1.000
_cell.length_c   1.000
_cell.angle_alpha   90.00
_cell.angle_beta   90.00
_cell.angle_gamma   90.00
#
_symmetry.space_group_name_H-M   'P 1'
#
loop_
_entity.id
_entity.type
_entity.pdbx_description
1 polymer ?
#
loop_
_entity_poly.entity_id
_entity_poly.type
_entity_poly.pdbx_seq_one_letter_code
_entity_poly.pdbx_strand_id
1 'polypeptide(L)' 'IGEKVRVLIEDADLQEGRAEHQGPEVDSTTTLHSSGRIQHGYKVGDYVDAVVADVAGADLVAQPL' A
#
# COMPACT_ATOMS: atom_id res chain seq x y z
N ILE A 1 6.86 -2.80 10.34
CA ILE A 1 7.70 -3.54 9.36
C ILE A 1 7.58 -5.04 9.64
N GLY A 2 7.42 -5.86 8.61
CA GLY A 2 7.16 -7.31 8.69
C GLY A 2 5.70 -7.69 8.93
N GLU A 3 4.83 -6.70 9.07
CA GLU A 3 3.40 -6.88 9.32
C GLU A 3 2.65 -7.13 8.00
N LYS A 4 1.73 -8.09 8.01
CA LYS A 4 0.83 -8.33 6.88
C LYS A 4 -0.33 -7.37 6.97
N VAL A 5 -0.57 -6.66 5.89
CA VAL A 5 -1.63 -5.66 5.78
C VAL A 5 -2.43 -5.90 4.51
N ARG A 6 -3.71 -5.52 4.56
CA ARG A 6 -4.56 -5.46 3.39
C ARG A 6 -4.75 -4.00 3.00
N VAL A 7 -4.34 -3.66 1.77
CA VAL A 7 -4.35 -2.29 1.25
C VAL A 7 -5.48 -2.15 0.23
N LEU A 8 -6.38 -1.21 0.46
CA LEU A 8 -7.37 -0.78 -0.54
C LEU A 8 -6.70 0.24 -1.47
N ILE A 9 -6.65 -0.03 -2.77
CA ILE A 9 -6.09 0.90 -3.76
C ILE A 9 -7.03 2.08 -3.97
N GLU A 10 -6.47 3.28 -3.89
CA GLU A 10 -7.20 4.54 -4.05
C GLU A 10 -6.58 5.45 -5.11
N ASP A 11 -5.28 5.29 -5.38
CA ASP A 11 -4.60 5.87 -6.53
C ASP A 11 -3.88 4.76 -7.32
N ALA A 12 -4.40 4.48 -8.51
CA ALA A 12 -3.84 3.46 -9.40
C ALA A 12 -2.61 3.93 -10.18
N ASP A 13 -2.38 5.23 -10.32
CA ASP A 13 -1.20 5.73 -11.03
C ASP A 13 0.02 5.69 -10.10
N LEU A 14 -0.19 5.98 -8.81
CA LEU A 14 0.85 5.93 -7.78
C LEU A 14 0.97 4.57 -7.08
N GLN A 15 0.01 3.66 -7.29
CA GLN A 15 -0.10 2.41 -6.55
C GLN A 15 -0.19 2.65 -5.04
N GLU A 16 -1.01 3.63 -4.66
CA GLU A 16 -1.21 4.07 -3.29
C GLU A 16 -2.62 3.77 -2.82
N GLY A 17 -2.74 3.59 -1.51
CA GLY A 17 -4.00 3.23 -0.89
C GLY A 17 -3.96 3.35 0.63
N ARG A 18 -4.94 2.74 1.27
CA ARG A 18 -5.01 2.67 2.75
C ARG A 18 -5.00 1.25 3.24
N ALA A 19 -4.20 0.99 4.26
CA ALA A 19 -4.23 -0.25 5.00
C ALA A 19 -5.40 -0.28 6.00
N GLU A 20 -5.89 -1.47 6.38
CA GLU A 20 -7.09 -1.66 7.23
C GLU A 20 -7.08 -0.93 8.58
N HIS A 21 -5.90 -0.56 9.07
CA HIS A 21 -5.64 0.10 10.35
C HIS A 21 -5.55 1.63 10.22
N GLN A 22 -5.55 2.16 8.99
CA GLN A 22 -5.67 3.59 8.71
C GLN A 22 -7.16 3.95 8.65
N GLY A 23 -7.60 4.79 9.58
CA GLY A 23 -8.96 5.32 9.57
C GLY A 23 -9.20 6.24 8.35
N PRO A 24 -10.48 6.48 8.00
CA PRO A 24 -10.80 7.53 7.03
C PRO A 24 -10.32 8.90 7.56
N GLU A 25 -9.86 9.77 6.65
CA GLU A 25 -9.37 11.14 6.94
C GLU A 25 -8.02 11.21 7.69
N VAL A 26 -7.25 10.12 7.76
CA VAL A 26 -5.85 10.17 8.20
C VAL A 26 -4.97 10.58 7.01
N ASP A 27 -4.08 11.57 7.20
CA ASP A 27 -3.20 12.11 6.14
C ASP A 27 -2.12 11.12 5.65
N SER A 28 -2.00 9.94 6.26
CA SER A 28 -1.00 8.94 5.90
C SER A 28 -1.53 7.92 4.89
N THR A 29 -0.71 7.55 3.92
CA THR A 29 -1.03 6.54 2.90
C THR A 29 -0.19 5.28 3.07
N THR A 30 -0.50 4.25 2.27
CA THR A 30 0.32 3.06 2.08
C THR A 30 0.68 2.93 0.60
N THR A 31 1.95 3.07 0.27
CA THR A 31 2.46 2.88 -1.09
C THR A 31 2.83 1.42 -1.31
N LEU A 32 2.32 0.82 -2.38
CA LEU A 32 2.70 -0.51 -2.82
C LEU A 32 3.90 -0.44 -3.75
N HIS A 33 5.07 -0.75 -3.20
CA HIS A 33 6.29 -0.82 -3.97
C HIS A 33 6.50 -2.24 -4.47
N SER A 34 6.57 -2.40 -5.80
CA SER A 34 6.91 -3.68 -6.38
C SER A 34 8.41 -3.93 -6.32
N SER A 35 8.82 -5.05 -5.72
CA SER A 35 10.21 -5.47 -5.72
C SER A 35 10.60 -6.04 -7.08
N GLY A 36 11.17 -5.22 -7.97
CA GLY A 36 11.74 -5.65 -9.26
C GLY A 36 11.26 -4.83 -10.46
N ARG A 37 11.31 -5.42 -11.66
CA ARG A 37 10.87 -4.77 -12.92
C ARG A 37 9.37 -4.93 -13.21
N ILE A 38 8.64 -5.64 -12.35
CA ILE A 38 7.22 -5.92 -12.52
C ILE A 38 6.44 -4.77 -11.88
N GLN A 39 5.76 -3.95 -12.67
CA GLN A 39 4.77 -3.01 -12.14
C GLN A 39 3.45 -3.77 -12.01
N HIS A 40 2.92 -3.86 -10.79
CA HIS A 40 1.59 -4.38 -10.60
C HIS A 40 0.60 -3.26 -10.93
N GLY A 41 -0.21 -3.44 -11.97
CA GLY A 41 -1.18 -2.44 -12.41
C GLY A 41 -2.51 -2.59 -11.67
N TYR A 42 -2.51 -2.45 -10.34
CA TYR A 42 -3.73 -2.54 -9.56
C TYR A 42 -4.63 -1.35 -9.83
N LYS A 43 -5.94 -1.57 -9.72
CA LYS A 43 -6.98 -0.56 -9.99
C LYS A 43 -7.57 -0.06 -8.69
N VAL A 44 -8.08 1.18 -8.72
CA VAL A 44 -8.84 1.75 -7.60
C VAL A 44 -9.98 0.80 -7.21
N GLY A 45 -10.09 0.51 -5.92
CA GLY A 45 -11.05 -0.44 -5.35
C GLY A 45 -10.52 -1.87 -5.18
N ASP A 46 -9.35 -2.20 -5.72
CA ASP A 46 -8.71 -3.49 -5.46
C ASP A 46 -8.23 -3.57 -4.01
N TYR A 47 -8.34 -4.75 -3.42
CA TYR A 47 -7.70 -5.08 -2.14
C TYR A 47 -6.47 -5.93 -2.41
N VAL A 48 -5.31 -5.47 -1.96
CA VAL A 48 -4.02 -6.15 -2.15
C VAL A 48 -3.45 -6.55 -0.80
N ASP A 49 -3.16 -7.84 -0.65
CA ASP A 49 -2.44 -8.34 0.52
C ASP A 49 -0.93 -8.06 0.34
N ALA A 50 -0.33 -7.39 1.32
CA ALA A 50 1.04 -6.91 1.27
C ALA A 50 1.74 -7.07 2.62
N VAL A 51 3.06 -6.93 2.62
CA VAL A 51 3.87 -6.90 3.84
C VAL A 51 4.56 -5.54 3.94
N VAL A 52 4.42 -4.87 5.09
CA VAL A 52 5.08 -3.59 5.34
C VAL A 52 6.60 -3.80 5.36
N ALA A 53 7.29 -3.24 4.38
CA ALA A 53 8.73 -3.36 4.20
C ALA A 53 9.49 -2.19 4.85
N ASP A 54 8.89 -0.99 4.82
CA ASP A 54 9.51 0.24 5.36
C ASP A 54 8.45 1.27 5.76
N VAL A 55 8.89 2.40 6.33
CA VAL A 55 8.05 3.55 6.70
C VAL A 55 8.69 4.87 6.25
N ALA A 56 7.89 5.78 5.70
CA ALA A 56 8.32 7.11 5.28
C ALA A 56 7.54 8.17 6.07
N GLY A 57 8.07 8.55 7.24
CA GLY A 57 7.34 9.42 8.15
C GLY A 57 6.12 8.71 8.74
N ALA A 58 4.92 9.17 8.41
CA ALA A 58 3.66 8.52 8.79
C ALA A 58 3.18 7.49 7.75
N ASP A 59 3.77 7.50 6.54
CA ASP A 59 3.35 6.63 5.43
C ASP A 59 4.01 5.26 5.52
N LEU A 60 3.30 4.25 5.03
CA LEU A 60 3.78 2.87 4.97
C LEU A 60 4.27 2.55 3.56
N VAL A 61 5.39 1.83 3.47
CA VAL A 61 5.84 1.23 2.22
C VAL A 61 5.67 -0.28 2.35
N ALA A 62 4.83 -0.86 1.50
CA ALA A 62 4.51 -2.28 1.54
C ALA A 62 4.83 -2.98 0.22
N GLN A 63 5.22 -4.25 0.30
CA GLN A 63 5.44 -5.12 -0.85
C GLN A 63 4.25 -6.06 -1.02
N PRO A 64 3.59 -6.08 -2.19
CA PRO A 64 2.57 -7.07 -2.51
C PRO A 64 3.11 -8.51 -2.38
N LEU A 65 2.25 -9.43 -1.92
CA LEU A 65 2.53 -10.86 -1.82
C LEU A 65 2.42 -11.60 -3.17
#